data_AF-A0A1C5LUI0-F1
#
_entry.id   AF-A0A1C5LUI0-F1
#
_cell.length_a   1.000
_cell.length_b   1.000
_cell.length_c   1.000
_cell.angle_alpha   90.00
_cell.angle_beta   90.00
_cell.angle_gamma   90.00
#
_symmetry.space_group_name_H-M   'P 1'
#
loop_
_entity.id
_entity.type
_entity.pdbx_description
1 polymer ?
#
loop_
_entity_poly.entity_id
_entity_poly.type
_entity_poly.pdbx_seq_one_letter_code
_entity_poly.pdbx_strand_id
1 'polypeptide(L)'
;MRSDGTVLDRKFINFPSEKDRLSHVLGRIRRFQKEHGSRQIGSRWAYAKRLNTELARKTGCSIAEYAHENHADVIVFEYLEMKGKISGKKRQKLHLWKKREIQTMCEHKAHRYGIRVSRVCAWNTSRLAYDGSGPVSRDPKNHSLCVF
;
A
#
# COMPACT_ATOMS: atom_id res chain seq x y z
N MET A 1 -8.02 14.50 11.77
CA MET A 1 -7.44 14.37 13.13
C MET A 1 -7.52 15.74 13.76
N ARG A 2 -7.99 15.84 15.01
CA ARG A 2 -7.86 17.12 15.74
C ARG A 2 -6.40 17.35 16.09
N SER A 3 -6.03 18.56 16.45
CA SER A 3 -4.64 18.91 16.82
C SER A 3 -4.11 18.11 18.01
N ASP A 4 -5.01 17.57 18.85
CA ASP A 4 -4.72 16.71 20.00
C ASP A 4 -4.45 15.23 19.64
N GLY A 5 -4.51 14.87 18.36
CA GLY A 5 -4.32 13.49 17.90
C GLY A 5 -5.60 12.65 17.79
N THR A 6 -6.78 13.22 18.07
CA THR A 6 -8.04 12.48 18.00
C THR A 6 -8.33 11.99 16.58
N VAL A 7 -8.51 10.68 16.43
CA VAL A 7 -8.96 10.02 15.19
C VAL A 7 -10.48 10.16 15.07
N LEU A 8 -10.94 10.75 13.96
CA LEU A 8 -12.36 11.00 13.73
C LEU A 8 -13.05 9.81 13.02
N ASP A 9 -12.33 9.16 12.11
CA ASP A 9 -12.81 7.96 11.42
C ASP A 9 -11.62 7.12 10.95
N ARG A 10 -11.87 5.82 10.69
CA ARG A 10 -10.88 4.87 10.17
C ARG A 10 -11.56 3.83 9.27
N LYS A 11 -11.07 3.74 8.02
CA LYS A 11 -11.51 2.73 7.04
C LYS A 11 -10.36 1.82 6.59
N PHE A 12 -10.62 0.51 6.59
CA PHE A 12 -9.71 -0.46 5.96
C PHE A 12 -10.05 -0.59 4.47
N ILE A 13 -9.20 -0.06 3.60
CA ILE A 13 -9.34 -0.22 2.15
C ILE A 13 -8.79 -1.60 1.75
N ASN A 14 -9.68 -2.49 1.31
CA ASN A 14 -9.33 -3.85 0.93
C ASN A 14 -10.08 -4.31 -0.33
N PHE A 15 -9.38 -5.10 -1.15
CA PHE A 15 -9.88 -5.69 -2.39
C PHE A 15 -9.55 -7.19 -2.38
N PRO A 16 -10.30 -8.00 -1.63
CA PRO A 16 -9.96 -9.41 -1.40
C PRO A 16 -9.95 -10.20 -2.71
N SER A 17 -10.97 -10.06 -3.55
CA SER A 17 -11.10 -10.76 -4.83
C SER A 17 -9.92 -10.51 -5.78
N GLU A 18 -9.46 -9.27 -5.90
CA GLU A 18 -8.31 -8.89 -6.71
C GLU A 18 -6.99 -9.43 -6.13
N LYS A 19 -6.84 -9.40 -4.81
CA LYS A 19 -5.68 -9.97 -4.11
C LYS A 19 -5.60 -11.48 -4.32
N ASP A 20 -6.72 -12.18 -4.18
CA ASP A 20 -6.80 -13.62 -4.40
C ASP A 20 -6.52 -13.97 -5.85
N ARG A 21 -7.11 -13.23 -6.81
CA ARG A 21 -6.83 -13.40 -8.23
C ARG A 21 -5.34 -13.23 -8.54
N LEU A 22 -4.70 -12.20 -8.01
CA LEU A 22 -3.25 -12.00 -8.19
C LEU A 22 -2.45 -13.15 -7.56
N SER A 23 -2.82 -13.60 -6.37
CA SER A 23 -2.18 -14.73 -5.67
C SER A 23 -2.26 -16.02 -6.50
N HIS A 24 -3.44 -16.34 -7.05
CA HIS A 24 -3.63 -17.48 -7.93
C HIS A 24 -2.78 -17.41 -9.20
N VAL A 25 -2.71 -16.24 -9.85
CA VAL A 25 -1.87 -16.04 -11.03
C VAL A 25 -0.38 -16.22 -10.72
N LEU A 26 0.08 -15.70 -9.58
CA LEU A 26 1.46 -15.89 -9.12
C LEU A 26 1.76 -17.37 -8.81
N GLY A 27 0.80 -18.10 -8.24
CA GLY A 27 0.89 -19.54 -8.03
C GLY A 27 1.04 -20.32 -9.34
N ARG A 28 0.24 -19.97 -10.35
CA ARG A 28 0.34 -20.56 -11.70
C ARG A 28 1.69 -20.26 -12.38
N ILE A 29 2.18 -19.03 -12.26
CA ILE A 29 3.51 -18.64 -12.74
C ILE A 29 4.59 -19.50 -12.07
N ARG A 30 4.55 -19.67 -10.75
CA ARG A 30 5.53 -20.47 -10.01
C ARG A 30 5.52 -21.94 -10.45
N ARG A 31 4.32 -22.53 -10.62
CA ARG A 31 4.18 -23.91 -11.12
C ARG A 31 4.77 -24.05 -12.52
N PHE A 32 4.41 -23.13 -13.42
CA PHE A 32 4.93 -23.12 -14.79
C PHE A 32 6.46 -23.00 -14.84
N GLN A 33 7.08 -22.16 -14.00
CA GLN A 33 8.54 -22.06 -13.93
C GLN A 33 9.20 -23.36 -13.48
N LYS A 34 8.55 -24.07 -12.55
CA LYS A 34 9.05 -25.35 -12.05
C LYS A 34 9.02 -26.43 -13.14
N GLU A 35 7.97 -26.44 -13.95
CA GLU A 35 7.74 -27.48 -14.97
C GLU A 35 8.47 -27.18 -16.30
N HIS A 36 8.54 -25.92 -16.71
CA HIS A 36 8.98 -25.54 -18.07
C HIS A 36 10.13 -24.52 -18.10
N GLY A 37 10.65 -24.11 -16.94
CA GLY A 37 11.70 -23.10 -16.84
C GLY A 37 11.22 -21.67 -17.15
N SER A 38 12.17 -20.76 -17.36
CA SER A 38 11.91 -19.31 -17.45
C SER A 38 11.72 -18.76 -18.87
N ARG A 39 11.95 -19.56 -19.92
CA ARG A 39 12.08 -19.06 -21.29
C ARG A 39 10.77 -18.52 -21.89
N GLN A 40 9.61 -19.03 -21.46
CA GLN A 40 8.29 -18.69 -22.03
C GLN A 40 7.34 -17.97 -21.05
N ILE A 41 7.88 -17.27 -20.04
CA ILE A 41 7.05 -16.73 -18.96
C ILE A 41 6.64 -15.26 -19.11
N GLY A 42 7.18 -14.55 -20.10
CA GLY A 42 6.99 -13.11 -20.26
C GLY A 42 5.51 -12.69 -20.30
N SER A 43 4.68 -13.39 -21.09
CA SER A 43 3.24 -13.10 -21.22
C SER A 43 2.47 -13.28 -19.91
N ARG A 44 2.81 -14.31 -19.13
CA ARG A 44 2.18 -14.59 -17.82
C ARG A 44 2.54 -13.52 -16.80
N TRP A 45 3.80 -13.08 -16.77
CA TRP A 45 4.21 -11.94 -15.94
C TRP A 45 3.59 -10.62 -16.38
N ALA A 46 3.43 -10.40 -17.69
CA ALA A 46 2.73 -9.22 -18.20
C ALA A 46 1.28 -9.18 -17.70
N TYR A 47 0.59 -10.33 -17.69
CA TYR A 47 -0.76 -10.43 -17.13
C TYR A 47 -0.79 -10.13 -15.62
N ALA A 48 0.10 -10.74 -14.83
CA ALA A 48 0.20 -10.47 -13.39
C ALA A 48 0.50 -8.99 -13.10
N LYS A 49 1.36 -8.35 -13.91
CA LYS A 49 1.69 -6.93 -13.79
C LYS A 49 0.47 -6.05 -14.05
N ARG A 50 -0.35 -6.37 -15.06
CA ARG A 50 -1.61 -5.66 -15.34
C ARG A 50 -2.59 -5.73 -14.18
N LEU A 51 -2.85 -6.94 -13.66
CA LEU A 51 -3.74 -7.14 -12.50
C LEU A 51 -3.27 -6.34 -11.28
N ASN A 52 -1.98 -6.38 -10.99
CA ASN A 52 -1.41 -5.67 -9.85
C ASN A 52 -1.47 -4.14 -10.02
N THR A 53 -1.29 -3.63 -11.25
CA THR A 53 -1.48 -2.21 -11.56
C THR A 53 -2.94 -1.79 -11.42
N GLU A 54 -3.90 -2.63 -11.85
CA GLU A 54 -5.33 -2.35 -11.66
C GLU A 54 -5.69 -2.27 -10.18
N LEU A 55 -5.23 -3.23 -9.37
CA LEU A 55 -5.41 -3.21 -7.92
C LEU A 55 -4.82 -1.94 -7.28
N ALA A 56 -3.63 -1.53 -7.73
CA ALA A 56 -3.00 -0.29 -7.26
C ALA A 56 -3.83 0.96 -7.58
N ARG A 57 -4.39 1.02 -8.79
CA ARG A 57 -5.25 2.14 -9.22
C ARG A 57 -6.55 2.19 -8.40
N LYS A 58 -7.22 1.04 -8.23
CA LYS A 58 -8.40 0.90 -7.36
C LYS A 58 -8.11 1.39 -5.95
N THR A 59 -6.98 0.96 -5.39
CA THR A 59 -6.54 1.39 -4.05
C THR A 59 -6.32 2.90 -3.99
N GLY A 60 -5.60 3.48 -4.96
CA GLY A 60 -5.36 4.93 -5.02
C GLY A 60 -6.66 5.74 -5.14
N CYS A 61 -7.59 5.31 -5.98
CA CYS A 61 -8.91 5.94 -6.11
C CYS A 61 -9.68 5.90 -4.80
N SER A 62 -9.77 4.74 -4.14
CA SER A 62 -10.52 4.61 -2.89
C SER A 62 -9.92 5.41 -1.73
N ILE A 63 -8.61 5.65 -1.70
CA ILE A 63 -8.00 6.56 -0.71
C ILE A 63 -8.49 7.99 -0.94
N ALA A 64 -8.46 8.46 -2.18
CA ALA A 64 -8.89 9.83 -2.50
C ALA A 64 -10.40 10.02 -2.33
N GLU A 65 -11.21 9.03 -2.70
CA GLU A 65 -12.66 9.02 -2.47
C GLU A 65 -12.98 9.07 -0.98
N TYR A 66 -12.32 8.24 -0.18
CA TYR A 66 -12.51 8.26 1.27
C TYR A 66 -12.11 9.60 1.91
N ALA A 67 -11.01 10.20 1.45
CA ALA A 67 -10.59 11.52 1.90
C ALA A 67 -11.63 12.61 1.54
N HIS A 68 -12.20 12.53 0.32
CA HIS A 68 -13.24 13.45 -0.13
C HIS A 68 -14.55 13.28 0.66
N GLU A 69 -15.00 12.05 0.87
CA GLU A 69 -16.17 11.70 1.70
C GLU A 69 -16.06 12.26 3.13
N ASN A 70 -14.84 12.36 3.66
CA ASN A 70 -14.56 12.88 5.01
C ASN A 70 -14.12 14.34 5.02
N HIS A 71 -14.25 15.06 3.90
CA HIS A 71 -13.89 16.47 3.78
C HIS A 71 -12.45 16.79 4.22
N ALA A 72 -11.51 15.89 3.93
CA ALA A 72 -10.11 16.08 4.30
C ALA A 72 -9.44 17.12 3.40
N ASP A 73 -8.77 18.12 3.98
CA ASP A 73 -8.00 19.13 3.24
C ASP A 73 -6.68 18.60 2.65
N VAL A 74 -6.14 17.54 3.25
CA VAL A 74 -4.82 16.99 2.93
C VAL A 74 -4.78 15.48 3.11
N ILE A 75 -4.11 14.80 2.17
CA ILE A 75 -3.69 13.41 2.29
C ILE A 75 -2.19 13.39 2.54
N VAL A 76 -1.75 12.72 3.60
CA VAL A 76 -0.33 12.59 3.95
C VAL A 76 0.11 11.15 3.74
N PHE A 77 1.07 10.95 2.83
CA PHE A 77 1.70 9.65 2.60
C PHE A 77 3.04 9.55 3.31
N GLU A 78 3.44 8.32 3.64
CA GLU A 78 4.84 8.04 3.95
C GLU A 78 5.73 8.20 2.70
N TYR A 79 6.91 8.77 2.90
CA TYR A 79 7.95 8.86 1.89
C TYR A 79 8.68 7.51 1.78
N LEU A 80 8.27 6.71 0.80
CA LEU A 80 8.70 5.32 0.63
C LEU A 80 9.63 5.11 -0.57
N GLU A 81 10.40 6.13 -0.97
CA GLU A 81 11.33 5.97 -2.08
C GLU A 81 12.52 5.08 -1.69
N MET A 82 12.50 3.84 -2.20
CA MET A 82 13.58 2.89 -2.00
C MET A 82 14.66 3.16 -3.05
N LYS A 83 15.83 3.63 -2.60
CA LYS A 83 17.03 3.74 -3.44
C LYS A 83 17.78 2.39 -3.42
N GLY A 84 18.35 2.01 -4.57
CA GLY A 84 19.21 0.81 -4.68
C GLY A 84 18.50 -0.49 -5.09
N LYS A 85 19.31 -1.56 -5.20
CA LYS A 85 18.87 -2.87 -5.68
C LYS A 85 18.10 -3.62 -4.61
N ILE A 86 16.85 -3.98 -4.90
CA ILE A 86 16.05 -4.84 -4.02
C ILE A 86 16.56 -6.28 -4.09
N SER A 87 17.01 -6.83 -2.96
CA SER A 87 17.55 -8.20 -2.82
C SER A 87 16.85 -8.97 -1.67
N GLY A 88 17.21 -10.25 -1.51
CA GLY A 88 16.73 -11.09 -0.40
C GLY A 88 15.36 -11.75 -0.59
N LYS A 89 14.93 -12.50 0.44
CA LYS A 89 13.73 -13.36 0.42
C LYS A 89 12.42 -12.59 0.15
N LYS A 90 12.36 -11.30 0.53
CA LYS A 90 11.19 -10.43 0.34
C LYS A 90 11.22 -9.63 -0.99
N ARG A 91 12.22 -9.85 -1.85
CA ARG A 91 12.38 -9.12 -3.12
C ARG A 91 11.12 -9.13 -3.97
N GLN A 92 10.52 -10.30 -4.18
CA GLN A 92 9.30 -10.42 -5.00
C GLN A 92 8.14 -9.59 -4.43
N LYS A 93 7.92 -9.66 -3.10
CA LYS A 93 6.90 -8.86 -2.40
C LYS A 93 7.13 -7.36 -2.61
N LEU A 94 8.37 -6.89 -2.49
CA LEU A 94 8.73 -5.48 -2.68
C LEU A 94 8.60 -5.01 -4.13
N HIS A 95 8.94 -5.85 -5.12
CA HIS A 95 8.73 -5.54 -6.54
C HIS A 95 7.25 -5.50 -6.94
N LEU A 96 6.43 -6.34 -6.30
CA LEU A 96 4.98 -6.34 -6.48
C LEU A 96 4.30 -5.23 -5.68
N TRP A 97 4.98 -4.57 -4.74
CA TRP A 97 4.39 -3.49 -3.97
C TRP A 97 4.35 -2.20 -4.79
N LYS A 98 3.17 -1.92 -5.35
CA LYS A 98 2.88 -0.78 -6.25
C LYS A 98 2.70 0.56 -5.53
N LYS A 99 3.46 0.82 -4.45
CA LYS A 99 3.34 2.04 -3.64
C LYS A 99 3.38 3.35 -4.44
N ARG A 100 4.25 3.44 -5.46
CA ARG A 100 4.33 4.62 -6.34
C ARG A 100 3.05 4.80 -7.15
N GLU A 101 2.58 3.74 -7.81
CA GLU A 101 1.34 3.79 -8.60
C GLU A 101 0.13 4.17 -7.72
N ILE A 102 0.05 3.64 -6.49
CA ILE A 102 -1.00 4.00 -5.53
C ILE A 102 -0.95 5.50 -5.22
N GLN A 103 0.23 6.02 -4.85
CA GLN A 103 0.41 7.43 -4.53
C GLN A 103 0.10 8.34 -5.73
N THR A 104 0.60 8.01 -6.92
CA THR A 104 0.36 8.78 -8.16
C THR A 104 -1.12 8.80 -8.53
N MET A 105 -1.80 7.65 -8.51
CA MET A 105 -3.23 7.60 -8.83
C MET A 105 -4.07 8.35 -7.79
N CYS A 106 -3.74 8.19 -6.50
CA CYS A 106 -4.38 8.95 -5.43
C CYS A 106 -4.19 10.45 -5.61
N GLU A 107 -2.97 10.90 -5.92
CA GLU A 107 -2.63 12.31 -6.13
C GLU A 107 -3.42 12.91 -7.31
N HIS A 108 -3.47 12.22 -8.44
CA HIS A 108 -4.27 12.65 -9.59
C HIS A 108 -5.76 12.79 -9.26
N LYS A 109 -6.31 11.86 -8.47
CA LYS A 109 -7.73 11.87 -8.08
C LYS A 109 -7.99 12.94 -7.00
N ALA A 110 -7.11 13.08 -6.03
CA ALA A 110 -7.17 14.08 -4.95
C ALA A 110 -7.17 15.51 -5.49
N HIS A 111 -6.32 15.80 -6.48
CA HIS A 111 -6.30 17.13 -7.11
C HIS A 111 -7.63 17.51 -7.78
N ARG A 112 -8.40 16.54 -8.29
CA ARG A 112 -9.75 16.80 -8.83
C ARG A 112 -10.75 17.21 -7.75
N TYR A 113 -10.50 16.82 -6.50
CA TYR A 113 -11.29 17.18 -5.33
C TYR A 113 -10.74 18.41 -4.60
N GLY A 114 -9.67 19.05 -5.10
CA GLY A 114 -9.00 20.16 -4.41
C GLY A 114 -8.21 19.74 -3.17
N ILE A 115 -7.96 18.44 -2.98
CA ILE A 115 -7.26 17.90 -1.81
C ILE A 115 -5.76 17.95 -2.06
N ARG A 116 -5.00 18.50 -1.11
CA ARG A 116 -3.54 18.57 -1.18
C ARG A 116 -2.93 17.22 -0.84
N VAL A 117 -1.79 16.89 -1.46
CA VAL A 117 -1.02 15.69 -1.12
C VAL A 117 0.35 16.09 -0.57
N SER A 118 0.71 15.53 0.57
CA SER A 118 2.02 15.73 1.20
C SER A 118 2.68 14.38 1.50
N ARG A 119 3.98 14.42 1.80
CA ARG A 119 4.77 13.25 2.18
C ARG A 119 5.56 13.52 3.45
N VAL A 120 5.64 12.53 4.35
CA VAL A 120 6.39 12.60 5.61
C VAL A 120 7.43 11.48 5.69
N CYS A 121 8.48 11.69 6.50
CA CYS A 121 9.47 10.66 6.75
C CYS A 121 8.82 9.44 7.40
N ALA A 122 9.05 8.26 6.82
CA ALA A 122 8.49 7.00 7.32
C ALA A 122 9.27 6.40 8.50
N TRP A 123 10.32 7.08 8.97
CA TRP A 123 11.13 6.56 10.08
C TRP A 123 10.34 6.61 11.37
N ASN A 124 10.31 5.48 12.07
CA ASN A 124 9.68 5.30 13.38
C ASN A 124 8.17 5.58 13.47
N THR A 125 7.48 5.90 12.35
CA THR A 125 6.02 6.12 12.29
C THR A 125 5.20 4.92 12.78
N SER A 126 5.78 3.72 12.69
CA SER A 126 5.18 2.49 13.17
C SER A 126 5.82 1.97 14.46
N ARG A 127 6.80 2.67 15.06
CA ARG A 127 7.48 2.19 16.28
C ARG A 127 7.21 3.07 17.49
N LEU A 128 7.00 4.37 17.30
CA LEU A 128 6.82 5.34 18.36
C LEU A 128 5.37 5.82 18.44
N ALA A 129 4.97 6.24 19.63
CA ALA A 129 3.70 6.87 19.91
C ALA A 129 3.62 8.25 19.24
N TYR A 130 2.40 8.67 18.87
CA TYR A 130 2.20 9.92 18.13
C TYR A 130 2.49 11.15 18.99
N ASP A 131 2.36 11.04 20.31
CA ASP A 131 2.56 12.09 21.31
C ASP A 131 4.00 12.17 21.83
N GLY A 132 4.88 11.27 21.38
CA GLY A 132 6.28 11.23 21.80
C GLY A 132 6.54 10.51 23.13
N SER A 133 5.54 9.87 23.74
CA SER A 133 5.66 9.12 25.00
C SER A 133 6.64 7.94 24.94
N GLY A 134 6.95 7.44 23.74
CA GLY A 134 7.99 6.42 23.54
C GLY A 134 7.56 5.31 22.57
N PRO A 135 8.12 4.10 22.70
CA PRO A 135 7.76 2.96 21.85
C PRO A 135 6.34 2.47 22.11
N VAL A 136 5.63 2.10 21.05
CA VAL A 136 4.32 1.47 21.17
C VAL A 136 4.41 -0.02 21.49
N SER A 137 3.50 -0.51 22.34
CA SER A 137 3.25 -1.93 22.53
C SER A 137 2.04 -2.38 21.72
N ARG A 138 2.19 -3.45 20.93
CA ARG A 138 1.14 -3.98 20.05
C ARG A 138 0.63 -5.30 20.56
N ASP A 139 -0.68 -5.50 20.47
CA ASP A 139 -1.27 -6.80 20.72
C ASP A 139 -0.76 -7.82 19.67
N PRO A 140 -0.26 -9.00 20.11
CA PRO A 140 0.32 -9.99 19.21
C PRO A 140 -0.71 -10.71 18.34
N LYS A 141 -1.99 -10.72 18.74
CA LYS A 141 -3.11 -11.33 18.01
C LYS A 141 -3.84 -10.31 17.14
N ASN A 142 -3.88 -9.05 17.57
CA ASN A 142 -4.54 -7.95 16.88
C ASN A 142 -3.65 -6.71 16.81
N HIS A 143 -2.80 -6.65 15.79
CA HIS A 143 -1.90 -5.52 15.55
C HIS A 143 -2.58 -4.15 15.35
N SER A 144 -3.91 -4.09 15.23
CA SER A 144 -4.66 -2.83 15.21
C SER A 144 -4.87 -2.23 16.61
N LEU A 145 -4.70 -3.02 17.66
CA LEU A 145 -4.70 -2.60 19.05
C LEU A 145 -3.27 -2.27 19.48
N CYS A 146 -3.12 -1.09 20.06
CA CYS A 146 -1.84 -0.49 20.38
C CYS A 146 -2.01 0.32 21.65
N VAL A 147 -1.06 0.19 22.58
CA VAL A 147 -0.95 1.03 23.77
C VAL A 147 0.39 1.76 23.74
N PHE A 148 0.40 3.00 24.23
CA PHE A 148 1.56 3.85 24.39
C PHE A 148 1.58 4.40 25.81
#